data_AF-A0A1B6BHE6-F1
#
_entry.id   AF-A0A1B6BHE6-F1
#
_cell.length_a   1.000
_cell.length_b   1.000
_cell.length_c   1.000
_cell.angle_alpha   90.00
_cell.angle_beta   90.00
_cell.angle_gamma   90.00
#
_symmetry.space_group_name_H-M   'P 1'
#
loop_
_entity.id
_entity.type
_entity.pdbx_description
1 polymer ?
#
loop_
_entity_poly.entity_id
_entity_poly.type
_entity_poly.pdbx_seq_one_letter_code
_entity_poly.pdbx_strand_id
1 'polypeptide(L)'
;MGSQSELESIKRTLKKIKMMNYIIFFMLLVLILLGVKDRSKPSTIPEEVVVQKELPAIIVGDDINNLLEDIQKTINLMDSKRVYELLGDYAQSFMTEQDIQKRISDVQYYGDILKIAYSHYQYLGMQDDADWFLLKCVVRFENGNGTMGLYIRIYGDTWEFSGLSIDIEAIESTY
;
A
#
# COMPACT_ATOMS: atom_id res chain seq x y z
N MET A 1 -63.97 -28.31 -28.36
CA MET A 1 -63.71 -26.95 -27.84
C MET A 1 -62.44 -26.82 -26.98
N GLY A 2 -61.72 -27.90 -26.61
CA GLY A 2 -60.50 -27.80 -25.79
C GLY A 2 -59.23 -27.33 -26.51
N SER A 3 -59.02 -27.72 -27.77
CA SER A 3 -57.76 -27.47 -28.49
C SER A 3 -57.47 -25.98 -28.79
N GLN A 4 -58.48 -25.15 -29.04
CA GLN A 4 -58.26 -23.71 -29.32
C GLN A 4 -57.92 -22.92 -28.04
N SER A 5 -58.48 -23.29 -26.89
CA SER A 5 -58.19 -22.67 -25.60
C SER A 5 -56.76 -22.95 -25.14
N GLU A 6 -56.25 -24.16 -25.39
CA GLU A 6 -54.86 -24.53 -25.11
C GLU A 6 -53.88 -23.79 -26.03
N LEU A 7 -54.22 -23.67 -27.33
CA LEU A 7 -53.40 -22.95 -28.29
C LEU A 7 -53.31 -21.45 -27.96
N GLU A 8 -54.41 -20.84 -27.53
CA GLU A 8 -54.48 -19.47 -27.02
C GLU A 8 -53.57 -19.26 -25.80
N SER A 9 -53.60 -20.20 -24.84
CA SER A 9 -52.78 -20.16 -23.62
C SER A 9 -51.27 -20.27 -23.93
N ILE A 10 -50.89 -21.17 -24.84
CA ILE A 10 -49.50 -21.35 -25.28
C ILE A 10 -48.99 -20.08 -26.00
N LYS A 11 -49.80 -19.49 -26.88
CA LYS A 11 -49.45 -18.22 -27.57
C LYS A 11 -49.24 -17.07 -26.59
N ARG A 12 -50.08 -16.95 -25.56
CA ARG A 12 -49.93 -15.94 -24.51
C ARG A 12 -48.65 -16.15 -23.71
N THR A 13 -48.32 -17.39 -23.37
CA THR A 13 -47.09 -17.75 -22.64
C THR A 13 -45.84 -17.46 -23.46
N LEU A 14 -45.83 -17.82 -24.75
CA LEU A 14 -44.74 -17.50 -25.67
C LEU A 14 -44.54 -15.98 -25.85
N LYS A 15 -45.62 -15.19 -25.88
CA LYS A 15 -45.52 -13.73 -25.95
C LYS A 15 -44.88 -13.14 -24.68
N LYS A 16 -45.20 -13.68 -23.51
CA LYS A 16 -44.58 -13.28 -22.23
C LYS A 16 -43.09 -13.63 -22.19
N ILE A 17 -42.70 -14.83 -22.62
CA ILE A 17 -41.30 -15.26 -22.69
C ILE A 17 -40.51 -14.37 -23.66
N LYS A 18 -41.08 -14.06 -24.83
CA LYS A 18 -40.46 -13.13 -25.79
C LYS A 18 -40.24 -11.75 -25.17
N MET A 19 -41.24 -11.18 -24.48
CA MET A 19 -41.07 -9.90 -23.78
C MET A 19 -39.98 -9.95 -22.71
N MET A 20 -39.94 -11.03 -21.92
CA MET A 20 -38.91 -11.19 -20.89
C MET A 20 -37.50 -11.25 -21.48
N ASN A 21 -37.33 -11.95 -22.61
CA ASN A 21 -36.05 -11.98 -23.33
C ASN A 21 -35.63 -10.60 -23.85
N TYR A 22 -36.57 -9.80 -24.36
CA TYR A 22 -36.27 -8.43 -24.78
C TYR A 22 -35.85 -7.54 -23.61
N ILE A 23 -36.47 -7.70 -22.43
CA ILE A 23 -36.10 -6.95 -21.22
C ILE A 23 -34.69 -7.35 -20.76
N ILE A 24 -34.37 -8.66 -20.73
CA ILE A 24 -33.04 -9.16 -20.36
C ILE A 24 -31.98 -8.65 -21.35
N PHE A 25 -32.26 -8.70 -22.65
CA PHE A 25 -31.36 -8.19 -23.67
C PHE A 25 -31.13 -6.68 -23.53
N PHE A 26 -32.18 -5.92 -23.22
CA PHE A 26 -32.08 -4.49 -22.98
C PHE A 26 -31.26 -4.17 -21.73
N MET A 27 -31.43 -4.91 -20.62
CA MET A 27 -30.59 -4.75 -19.43
C MET A 27 -29.12 -5.06 -19.71
N LEU A 28 -28.82 -6.13 -20.44
CA LEU A 28 -27.45 -6.46 -20.87
C LEU A 28 -26.84 -5.34 -21.71
N LEU A 29 -27.61 -4.78 -22.65
CA LEU A 29 -27.18 -3.65 -23.47
C LEU A 29 -26.84 -2.43 -22.60
N VAL A 30 -27.69 -2.10 -21.62
CA VAL A 30 -27.46 -0.99 -20.68
C VAL A 30 -26.20 -1.22 -19.84
N LEU A 31 -25.97 -2.45 -19.35
CA LEU A 31 -24.76 -2.79 -18.59
C LEU A 31 -23.48 -2.65 -19.44
N ILE A 32 -23.52 -3.04 -20.72
CA ILE A 32 -22.40 -2.83 -21.65
C ILE A 32 -22.17 -1.34 -21.88
N LEU A 33 -23.23 -0.55 -22.11
CA LEU A 33 -23.12 0.89 -22.31
C LEU A 33 -22.59 1.63 -21.07
N LEU A 34 -22.98 1.20 -19.87
CA LEU A 34 -22.44 1.73 -18.61
C LEU A 34 -20.99 1.29 -18.38
N GLY A 35 -20.66 0.02 -18.66
CA GLY A 35 -19.31 -0.54 -18.49
C GLY A 35 -18.27 -0.03 -19.51
N VAL A 36 -18.70 0.56 -20.62
CA VAL A 36 -17.81 1.14 -21.64
C VAL A 36 -17.45 2.60 -21.33
N LYS A 37 -18.18 3.29 -20.45
CA LYS A 37 -17.91 4.71 -20.14
C LYS A 37 -16.61 4.95 -19.37
N ASP A 38 -16.03 3.91 -18.77
CA ASP A 38 -14.79 3.99 -17.98
C ASP A 38 -13.52 3.46 -18.68
N ARG A 39 -13.59 3.02 -19.95
CA ARG A 39 -12.42 2.39 -20.63
C ARG A 39 -11.81 3.17 -21.80
N SER A 40 -12.23 4.41 -22.05
CA SER A 40 -11.79 5.19 -23.21
C SER A 40 -11.31 6.61 -22.89
N LYS A 41 -10.83 6.84 -21.66
CA LYS A 41 -9.77 7.84 -21.50
C LYS A 41 -8.44 7.10 -21.65
N PRO A 42 -7.57 7.45 -22.60
CA PRO A 42 -6.16 7.17 -22.37
C PRO A 42 -5.85 7.79 -21.00
N SER A 43 -5.39 6.98 -20.06
CA SER A 43 -4.80 7.50 -18.85
C SER A 43 -3.52 8.21 -19.27
N THR A 44 -3.63 9.46 -19.72
CA THR A 44 -2.73 10.47 -19.19
C THR A 44 -3.00 10.46 -17.69
N ILE A 45 -2.33 9.53 -17.00
CA ILE A 45 -1.90 9.75 -15.63
C ILE A 45 -1.40 11.20 -15.68
N PRO A 46 -2.06 12.17 -15.02
CA PRO A 46 -1.48 13.48 -14.90
C PRO A 46 -0.08 13.19 -14.38
N GLU A 47 0.94 13.52 -15.16
CA GLU A 47 2.31 13.40 -14.72
C GLU A 47 2.32 14.20 -13.42
N GLU A 48 2.28 13.46 -12.31
CA GLU A 48 2.16 14.03 -10.98
C GLU A 48 3.40 14.89 -10.91
N VAL A 49 3.20 16.21 -10.86
CA VAL A 49 4.32 17.14 -10.71
C VAL A 49 4.95 16.74 -9.39
N VAL A 50 5.99 15.91 -9.45
CA VAL A 50 6.71 15.45 -8.28
C VAL A 50 7.36 16.72 -7.75
N VAL A 51 6.70 17.34 -6.78
CA VAL A 51 7.25 18.48 -6.07
C VAL A 51 8.50 17.93 -5.40
N GLN A 52 9.66 18.19 -5.99
CA GLN A 52 10.93 17.79 -5.38
C GLN A 52 11.23 18.82 -4.31
N LYS A 53 10.99 18.44 -3.04
CA LYS A 53 11.43 19.21 -1.88
C LYS A 53 12.72 18.56 -1.36
N GLU A 54 13.73 19.38 -1.09
CA GLU A 54 14.98 18.88 -0.52
C GLU A 54 14.76 18.39 0.91
N LEU A 55 15.38 17.26 1.26
CA LEU A 55 15.40 16.79 2.63
C LEU A 55 16.23 17.77 3.48
N PRO A 56 15.68 18.33 4.57
CA PRO A 56 16.40 19.27 5.41
C PRO A 56 17.69 18.69 5.98
N ALA A 57 18.74 19.52 6.05
CA ALA A 57 20.07 19.12 6.50
C ALA A 57 20.10 18.52 7.92
N ILE A 58 19.13 18.85 8.78
CA ILE A 58 18.96 18.28 10.13
C ILE A 58 18.73 16.75 10.11
N ILE A 59 18.34 16.18 8.98
CA ILE A 59 18.11 14.74 8.82
C ILE A 59 19.29 14.09 8.09
N VAL A 60 20.23 14.85 7.54
CA VAL A 60 21.27 14.29 6.66
C VAL A 60 22.52 13.92 7.46
N GLY A 61 23.00 12.68 7.30
CA GLY A 61 24.30 12.24 7.84
C GLY A 61 24.17 11.23 8.97
N ASP A 62 24.82 11.53 10.10
CA ASP A 62 25.01 10.58 11.22
C ASP A 62 23.69 10.19 11.89
N ASP A 63 22.69 11.08 11.92
CA ASP A 63 21.40 10.80 12.56
C ASP A 63 20.60 9.69 11.85
N ILE A 64 20.60 9.66 10.51
CA ILE A 64 20.00 8.55 9.76
C ILE A 64 20.77 7.26 10.03
N ASN A 65 22.11 7.30 10.00
CA ASN A 65 22.90 6.08 10.19
C ASN A 65 22.66 5.48 11.58
N ASN A 66 22.62 6.32 12.62
CA ASN A 66 22.28 5.91 13.98
C ASN A 66 20.87 5.31 14.06
N LEU A 67 19.88 5.94 13.41
CA LEU A 67 18.52 5.40 13.34
C LEU A 67 18.49 4.03 12.63
N LEU A 68 19.21 3.86 11.53
CA LEU A 68 19.28 2.60 10.80
C LEU A 68 19.95 1.50 11.62
N GLU A 69 21.03 1.81 12.34
CA GLU A 69 21.70 0.88 13.25
C GLU A 69 20.78 0.46 14.40
N ASP A 70 20.06 1.41 15.00
CA ASP A 70 19.09 1.14 16.06
C ASP A 70 17.93 0.29 15.54
N ILE A 71 17.38 0.58 14.37
CA ILE A 71 16.34 -0.24 13.73
C ILE A 71 16.86 -1.65 13.47
N GLN A 72 18.04 -1.80 12.87
CA GLN A 72 18.65 -3.11 12.59
C GLN A 72 18.78 -3.93 13.87
N LYS A 73 19.42 -3.36 14.90
CA LYS A 73 19.66 -4.04 16.17
C LYS A 73 18.35 -4.44 16.83
N THR A 74 17.37 -3.55 16.81
CA THR A 74 16.11 -3.76 17.54
C THR A 74 15.21 -4.78 16.85
N ILE A 75 15.15 -4.78 15.51
CA ILE A 75 14.42 -5.79 14.75
C ILE A 75 15.05 -7.18 14.94
N ASN A 76 16.38 -7.30 14.88
CA ASN A 76 17.07 -8.58 15.09
C ASN A 76 16.87 -9.13 16.51
N LEU A 77 16.73 -8.26 17.51
CA LEU A 77 16.41 -8.64 18.89
C LEU A 77 14.92 -8.91 19.13
N MET A 78 14.06 -8.72 18.12
CA MET A 78 12.60 -8.78 18.24
C MET A 78 12.01 -7.86 19.32
N ASP A 79 12.68 -6.75 19.62
CA ASP A 79 12.27 -5.83 20.69
C ASP A 79 11.26 -4.81 20.14
N SER A 80 10.00 -5.24 20.01
CA SER A 80 8.89 -4.41 19.51
C SER A 80 8.70 -3.13 20.30
N LYS A 81 8.91 -3.19 21.61
CA LYS A 81 8.84 -2.03 22.50
C LYS A 81 9.87 -1.00 22.12
N ARG A 82 11.12 -1.41 21.92
CA ARG A 82 12.19 -0.48 21.56
C ARG A 82 12.00 0.12 20.17
N VAL A 83 11.45 -0.63 19.20
CA VAL A 83 11.09 -0.04 17.88
C VAL A 83 9.96 0.97 18.04
N TYR A 84 8.96 0.67 18.88
CA TYR A 84 7.88 1.59 19.20
C TYR A 84 8.40 2.88 19.87
N GLU A 85 9.36 2.77 20.78
CA GLU A 85 10.03 3.91 21.44
C GLU A 85 10.85 4.78 20.47
N LEU A 86 11.29 4.25 19.32
CA LEU A 86 11.96 5.05 18.28
C LEU A 86 10.97 5.93 17.49
N LEU A 87 9.67 5.59 17.50
CA LEU A 87 8.66 6.38 16.83
C LEU A 87 8.45 7.71 17.56
N GLY A 88 8.21 8.77 16.80
CA GLY A 88 7.76 10.05 17.35
C GLY A 88 6.36 10.00 17.93
N ASP A 89 6.04 10.99 18.76
CA ASP A 89 4.75 11.12 19.45
C ASP A 89 3.56 11.05 18.48
N TYR A 90 3.71 11.60 17.27
CA TYR A 90 2.67 11.51 16.25
C TYR A 90 2.34 10.06 15.93
N ALA A 91 3.32 9.26 15.55
CA ALA A 91 3.10 7.87 15.15
C ALA A 91 2.68 7.00 16.33
N GLN A 92 3.22 7.25 17.53
CA GLN A 92 2.80 6.56 18.75
C GLN A 92 1.31 6.78 19.08
N SER A 93 0.71 7.90 18.66
CA SER A 93 -0.72 8.17 18.87
C SER A 93 -1.66 7.38 17.95
N PHE A 94 -1.15 6.89 16.81
CA PHE A 94 -1.94 6.13 15.82
C PHE A 94 -1.61 4.64 15.76
N MET A 95 -0.45 4.24 16.30
CA MET A 95 0.03 2.86 16.31
C MET A 95 0.21 2.36 17.73
N THR A 96 0.05 1.05 17.90
CA THR A 96 0.36 0.37 19.17
C THR A 96 1.65 -0.43 19.06
N GLU A 97 2.26 -0.76 20.20
CA GLU A 97 3.38 -1.71 20.24
C GLU A 97 3.02 -3.05 19.55
N GLN A 98 1.77 -3.50 19.67
CA GLN A 98 1.29 -4.74 19.04
C GLN A 98 1.32 -4.66 17.51
N ASP A 99 1.02 -3.50 16.92
CA ASP A 99 1.11 -3.30 15.46
C ASP A 99 2.56 -3.42 14.98
N ILE A 100 3.51 -2.94 15.79
CA ILE A 100 4.94 -3.05 15.53
C ILE A 100 5.42 -4.49 15.69
N GLN A 101 5.01 -5.18 16.76
CA GLN A 101 5.34 -6.58 16.98
C GLN A 101 4.92 -7.45 15.80
N LYS A 102 3.71 -7.25 15.28
CA LYS A 102 3.23 -7.97 14.10
C LYS A 102 4.15 -7.76 12.89
N ARG A 103 4.50 -6.51 12.60
CA ARG A 103 5.40 -6.18 11.48
C ARG A 103 6.79 -6.79 11.65
N ILE A 104 7.37 -6.74 12.84
CA ILE A 104 8.67 -7.35 13.14
C ILE A 104 8.61 -8.88 12.96
N SER A 105 7.51 -9.51 13.40
CA SER A 105 7.35 -10.96 13.22
C SER A 105 7.28 -11.38 11.75
N ASP A 106 6.72 -10.55 10.88
CA ASP A 106 6.70 -10.81 9.44
C ASP A 106 8.13 -10.77 8.85
N VAL A 107 9.00 -9.90 9.38
CA VAL A 107 10.40 -9.75 8.93
C VAL A 107 11.28 -10.92 9.39
N GLN A 108 11.03 -11.45 10.58
CA GLN A 108 11.78 -12.59 11.15
C GLN A 108 11.75 -13.83 10.25
N TYR A 109 10.71 -14.01 9.43
CA TYR A 109 10.66 -15.11 8.44
C TYR A 109 11.85 -15.12 7.48
N TYR A 110 12.49 -13.97 7.27
CA TYR A 110 13.58 -13.77 6.32
C TYR A 110 14.98 -13.83 6.97
N GLY A 111 15.03 -14.12 8.29
CA GLY A 111 16.25 -14.17 9.08
C GLY A 111 16.73 -12.79 9.52
N ASP A 112 17.89 -12.75 10.16
CA ASP A 112 18.44 -11.52 10.71
C ASP A 112 18.79 -10.50 9.60
N ILE A 113 18.63 -9.22 9.91
CA ILE A 113 19.13 -8.14 9.07
C ILE A 113 20.65 -8.07 9.22
N LEU A 114 21.36 -8.33 8.12
CA LEU A 114 22.81 -8.27 8.06
C LEU A 114 23.31 -6.85 7.80
N LYS A 115 22.63 -6.12 6.91
CA LYS A 115 23.01 -4.76 6.54
C LYS A 115 21.81 -3.95 6.06
N ILE A 116 21.76 -2.69 6.50
CA ILE A 116 20.88 -1.66 5.93
C ILE A 116 21.75 -0.56 5.31
N ALA A 117 21.37 -0.10 4.12
CA ALA A 117 22.05 1.02 3.47
C ALA A 117 21.03 2.00 2.90
N TYR A 118 21.18 3.28 3.25
CA TYR A 118 20.41 4.37 2.66
C TYR A 118 20.65 4.43 1.15
N SER A 119 19.57 4.65 0.38
CA SER A 119 19.62 4.80 -1.07
C SER A 119 19.29 6.25 -1.48
N HIS A 120 18.05 6.68 -1.24
CA HIS A 120 17.54 7.99 -1.62
C HIS A 120 16.28 8.32 -0.82
N TYR A 121 15.80 9.57 -0.90
CA TYR A 121 14.52 9.95 -0.32
C TYR A 121 13.49 10.31 -1.39
N GLN A 122 12.22 10.28 -1.00
CA GLN A 122 11.09 10.75 -1.78
C GLN A 122 10.26 11.69 -0.92
N TYR A 123 9.95 12.89 -1.42
CA TYR A 123 8.98 13.77 -0.78
C TYR A 123 7.57 13.25 -1.07
N LEU A 124 6.77 13.08 -0.01
CA LEU A 124 5.41 12.55 -0.08
C LEU A 124 4.34 13.65 -0.10
N GLY A 125 4.71 14.89 0.22
CA GLY A 125 3.78 16.01 0.28
C GLY A 125 3.72 16.66 1.65
N MET A 126 2.93 17.73 1.73
CA MET A 126 2.63 18.45 2.96
C MET A 126 1.25 18.02 3.45
N GLN A 127 1.16 17.55 4.69
CA GLN A 127 -0.08 17.17 5.37
C GLN A 127 0.00 17.57 6.84
N ASP A 128 -1.10 18.09 7.40
CA ASP A 128 -1.20 18.51 8.80
C ASP A 128 -0.07 19.45 9.24
N ASP A 129 0.21 20.46 8.39
CA ASP A 129 1.28 21.44 8.56
C ASP A 129 2.70 20.84 8.71
N ALA A 130 2.88 19.60 8.25
CA ALA A 130 4.15 18.89 8.28
C ALA A 130 4.54 18.40 6.89
N ASP A 131 5.84 18.39 6.63
CA ASP A 131 6.41 17.78 5.44
C ASP A 131 6.68 16.31 5.66
N TRP A 132 6.30 15.49 4.69
CA TRP A 132 6.45 14.04 4.75
C TRP A 132 7.48 13.55 3.76
N PHE A 133 8.37 12.68 4.23
CA PHE A 133 9.42 12.06 3.43
C PHE A 133 9.44 10.55 3.63
N LEU A 134 9.79 9.83 2.58
CA LEU A 134 10.10 8.40 2.59
C LEU A 134 11.59 8.23 2.31
N LEU A 135 12.37 7.80 3.30
CA LEU A 135 13.75 7.38 3.10
C LEU A 135 13.75 5.92 2.62
N LYS A 136 14.25 5.69 1.40
CA LYS A 136 14.37 4.35 0.84
C LYS A 136 15.75 3.79 1.15
N CYS A 137 15.75 2.57 1.67
CA CYS A 137 16.93 1.81 2.04
C CYS A 137 16.92 0.46 1.33
N VAL A 138 18.12 -0.04 1.03
CA VAL A 138 18.32 -1.43 0.60
C VAL A 138 18.70 -2.24 1.83
N VAL A 139 18.11 -3.43 1.96
CA VAL A 139 18.30 -4.31 3.11
C VAL A 139 18.77 -5.68 2.64
N ARG A 140 19.79 -6.20 3.30
CA ARG A 140 20.24 -7.58 3.16
C ARG A 140 19.86 -8.35 4.41
N PHE A 141 19.08 -9.40 4.22
CA PHE A 141 18.71 -10.39 5.25
C PHE A 141 19.61 -11.62 5.10
N GLU A 142 19.54 -12.54 6.06
CA GLU A 142 20.18 -13.85 5.95
C GLU A 142 19.66 -14.66 4.75
N ASN A 143 18.34 -14.63 4.53
CA ASN A 143 17.68 -15.46 3.51
C ASN A 143 17.25 -14.69 2.25
N GLY A 144 17.79 -13.49 2.01
CA GLY A 144 17.47 -12.73 0.80
C GLY A 144 17.76 -11.24 0.88
N ASN A 145 17.23 -10.50 -0.09
CA ASN A 145 17.36 -9.05 -0.19
C ASN A 145 15.98 -8.39 -0.28
N GLY A 146 15.91 -7.15 0.17
CA GLY A 146 14.70 -6.34 0.08
C GLY A 146 14.97 -4.85 0.19
N THR A 147 13.90 -4.11 0.38
CA THR A 147 13.90 -2.67 0.59
C THR A 147 13.17 -2.33 1.87
N MET A 148 13.57 -1.23 2.48
CA MET A 148 12.92 -0.66 3.65
C MET A 148 12.64 0.81 3.40
N GLY A 149 11.42 1.22 3.67
CA GLY A 149 10.98 2.59 3.67
C GLY A 149 10.87 3.12 5.09
N LEU A 150 11.56 4.21 5.41
CA LEU A 150 11.36 4.94 6.67
C LEU A 150 10.56 6.20 6.41
N TYR A 151 9.41 6.33 7.06
CA TYR A 151 8.58 7.52 6.99
C TYR A 151 9.10 8.53 8.00
N ILE A 152 9.42 9.73 7.51
CA ILE A 152 9.88 10.85 8.31
C ILE A 152 8.88 11.98 8.18
N ARG A 153 8.50 12.56 9.31
CA ARG A 153 7.67 13.75 9.39
C ARG A 153 8.51 14.91 9.90
N ILE A 154 8.38 16.07 9.26
CA ILE A 154 9.09 17.30 9.63
C ILE A 154 8.05 18.36 9.96
N TYR A 155 8.11 18.88 11.18
CA TYR A 155 7.20 19.90 11.67
C TYR A 155 8.02 21.03 12.31
N GLY A 156 7.93 22.23 11.74
CA GLY A 156 8.79 23.35 12.11
C GLY A 156 10.27 23.00 11.90
N ASP A 157 11.07 23.14 12.96
CA ASP A 157 12.51 22.83 12.96
C ASP A 157 12.85 21.43 13.52
N THR A 158 11.83 20.58 13.71
CA THR A 158 11.98 19.24 14.29
C THR A 158 11.56 18.16 13.29
N TRP A 159 12.17 16.99 13.42
CA TRP A 159 11.81 15.81 12.65
C TRP A 159 11.51 14.64 13.58
N GLU A 160 10.68 13.72 13.12
CA GLU A 160 10.37 12.50 13.85
C GLU A 160 10.24 11.29 12.91
N PHE A 161 10.65 10.14 13.41
CA PHE A 161 10.43 8.87 12.74
C PHE A 161 8.97 8.44 12.92
N SER A 162 8.24 8.34 11.82
CA SER A 162 6.79 8.15 11.82
C SER A 162 6.34 6.74 11.43
N GLY A 163 7.27 5.87 11.06
CA GLY A 163 6.97 4.47 10.78
C GLY A 163 7.91 3.85 9.75
N LEU A 164 7.76 2.54 9.57
CA LEU A 164 8.53 1.79 8.57
C LEU A 164 7.64 0.88 7.72
N SER A 165 8.05 0.70 6.48
CA SER A 165 7.60 -0.36 5.58
C SER A 165 8.80 -1.21 5.17
N ILE A 166 8.61 -2.52 5.06
CA ILE A 166 9.64 -3.45 4.58
C ILE A 166 9.00 -4.24 3.46
N ASP A 167 9.59 -4.14 2.27
CA ASP A 167 9.16 -4.83 1.06
C ASP A 167 10.28 -5.75 0.60
N ILE A 168 9.97 -7.01 0.34
CA ILE A 168 10.98 -8.05 0.09
C ILE A 168 10.92 -8.46 -1.36
N GLU A 169 12.06 -8.36 -2.04
CA GLU A 169 12.14 -8.53 -3.49
C GLU A 169 12.41 -9.99 -3.88
N ALA A 170 13.28 -10.68 -3.13
CA ALA A 170 13.61 -12.08 -3.41
C ALA A 170 14.02 -12.82 -2.14
N ILE A 171 13.38 -13.97 -1.90
CA ILE A 171 13.89 -15.00 -0.98
C ILE A 171 14.87 -15.85 -1.77
N GLU A 172 16.13 -15.85 -1.37
CA GLU A 172 17.08 -16.83 -1.89
C GLU A 172 16.76 -18.17 -1.21
N SER A 173 15.93 -19.00 -1.85
CA SER A 173 15.62 -20.33 -1.33
C SER A 173 16.91 -21.14 -1.28
N THR A 174 17.48 -21.28 -0.08
CA THR A 174 18.58 -22.22 0.16
C THR A 174 17.95 -23.62 0.21
N TYR A 175 18.33 -24.44 -0.78
CA TYR A 175 17.99 -25.87 -0.85
C TYR A 175 18.65 -26.66 0.29
#